data_AF-A0A090QJF1-F1
#
_entry.id   AF-A0A090QJF1-F1
#
_cell.length_a   1.000
_cell.length_b   1.000
_cell.length_c   1.000
_cell.angle_alpha   90.00
_cell.angle_beta   90.00
_cell.angle_gamma   90.00
#
_symmetry.space_group_name_H-M   'P 1'
#
loop_
_entity.id
_entity.type
_entity.pdbx_description
1 polymer ?
#
loop_
_entity_poly.entity_id
_entity_poly.type
_entity_poly.pdbx_seq_one_letter_code
_entity_poly.pdbx_strand_id
1 'polypeptide(L)'
;MKVPETTFKILLGNLVKNAFACTEEGNVTVTVTHNAITVCDTGIGLGSKPRGVEGYGLGLLIAKDICHKYHWELHHSNRECGGCCATITLVPNETPNDQPTYS
;
A
#
# COMPACT_ATOMS: atom_id res chain seq x y z
N MET A 1 1.78 -6.85 16.53
CA MET A 1 2.29 -5.48 16.85
C MET A 1 1.19 -4.48 16.48
N LYS A 2 0.89 -3.46 17.31
CA LYS A 2 -0.11 -2.43 16.95
C LYS A 2 0.60 -1.27 16.24
N VAL A 3 0.12 -0.90 15.05
CA VAL A 3 0.62 0.27 14.32
C VAL A 3 -0.04 1.53 14.88
N PRO A 4 0.72 2.60 15.21
CA PRO A 4 0.14 3.88 15.60
C PRO A 4 -0.75 4.44 14.50
N GLU A 5 -1.90 5.00 14.87
CA GLU A 5 -2.88 5.55 13.93
C GLU A 5 -2.26 6.59 12.99
N THR A 6 -1.39 7.46 13.51
CA THR A 6 -0.66 8.45 12.69
C THR A 6 0.22 7.80 11.63
N THR A 7 0.92 6.72 11.97
CA THR A 7 1.75 5.98 11.01
C THR A 7 0.89 5.34 9.93
N PHE A 8 -0.24 4.76 10.31
CA PHE A 8 -1.18 4.18 9.36
C PHE A 8 -1.79 5.24 8.43
N LYS A 9 -2.17 6.41 8.96
CA LYS A 9 -2.65 7.55 8.16
C LYS A 9 -1.63 8.02 7.15
N ILE A 10 -0.34 8.07 7.52
CA ILE A 10 0.74 8.43 6.61
C ILE A 10 0.87 7.39 5.50
N LEU A 11 0.90 6.10 5.85
CA LEU A 11 1.00 5.01 4.90
C LEU A 11 -0.13 5.04 3.87
N LEU A 12 -1.38 4.98 4.34
CA LEU A 12 -2.55 4.96 3.46
C LEU A 12 -2.69 6.28 2.69
N GLY A 13 -2.45 7.41 3.34
CA GLY A 13 -2.49 8.73 2.72
C GLY A 13 -1.52 8.87 1.57
N ASN A 14 -0.32 8.28 1.66
CA ASN A 14 0.65 8.30 0.55
C ASN A 14 0.18 7.45 -0.64
N LEU A 15 -0.37 6.26 -0.40
CA LEU A 15 -0.88 5.42 -1.48
C LEU A 15 -2.08 6.06 -2.18
N VAL A 16 -3.02 6.62 -1.41
CA VAL A 16 -4.21 7.29 -1.95
C VAL A 16 -3.84 8.55 -2.74
N LYS A 17 -2.91 9.38 -2.22
CA LYS A 17 -2.40 10.55 -2.97
C LYS A 17 -1.75 10.16 -4.29
N ASN A 18 -0.96 9.08 -4.30
CA ASN A 18 -0.34 8.58 -5.53
C ASN A 18 -1.41 8.15 -6.55
N ALA A 19 -2.43 7.40 -6.12
CA ALA A 19 -3.54 6.97 -6.97
C ALA A 19 -4.30 8.15 -7.60
N PHE A 20 -4.62 9.18 -6.81
CA PHE A 20 -5.25 10.41 -7.33
C PHE A 20 -4.34 11.22 -8.24
N ALA A 21 -3.04 11.31 -7.97
CA ALA A 21 -2.10 12.01 -8.85
C ALA A 21 -1.99 11.35 -10.24
N CYS A 22 -2.25 10.04 -10.33
CA CYS A 22 -2.26 9.28 -11.57
C CYS A 22 -3.63 9.25 -12.28
N THR A 23 -4.71 9.69 -11.62
CA THR A 23 -6.09 9.57 -12.11
C THR A 23 -6.72 10.94 -12.28
N GLU A 24 -6.76 11.41 -13.53
CA GLU A 24 -7.45 12.67 -13.89
C GLU A 24 -8.96 12.48 -13.95
N GLU A 25 -9.42 11.42 -14.62
CA GLU A 25 -10.81 10.99 -14.67
C GLU A 25 -10.88 9.49 -14.36
N GLY A 26 -11.92 9.08 -13.62
CA GLY A 26 -12.15 7.69 -13.25
C GLY A 26 -12.26 7.48 -11.75
N ASN A 27 -11.74 6.36 -11.25
CA ASN A 27 -11.99 5.90 -9.90
C ASN A 27 -10.70 5.51 -9.17
N VAL A 28 -10.68 5.77 -7.86
CA VAL A 28 -9.73 5.19 -6.91
C VAL A 28 -10.51 4.32 -5.94
N THR A 29 -10.17 3.04 -5.89
CA THR A 29 -10.83 2.04 -5.04
C THR A 29 -9.87 1.59 -3.95
N VAL A 30 -10.31 1.68 -2.70
CA VAL A 30 -9.60 1.13 -1.54
C VAL A 30 -10.32 -0.14 -1.08
N THR A 31 -9.61 -1.26 -1.08
CA THR A 31 -10.12 -2.55 -0.61
C THR A 31 -9.34 -2.97 0.61
N VAL A 32 -10.03 -3.39 1.67
CA VAL A 32 -9.43 -3.89 2.90
C VAL A 32 -9.93 -5.32 3.13
N THR A 33 -8.99 -6.24 3.32
CA THR A 33 -9.26 -7.62 3.70
C THR A 33 -8.56 -7.91 5.04
N HIS A 34 -8.71 -9.14 5.54
CA HIS A 34 -8.01 -9.56 6.75
C HIS A 34 -6.48 -9.55 6.61
N ASN A 35 -5.98 -9.78 5.40
CA ASN A 35 -4.55 -9.97 5.11
C ASN A 35 -3.96 -8.92 4.16
N ALA A 36 -4.75 -7.97 3.67
CA ALA A 36 -4.27 -7.00 2.70
C ALA A 36 -5.04 -5.68 2.71
N ILE A 37 -4.36 -4.64 2.25
CA ILE A 37 -4.95 -3.36 1.88
C ILE A 37 -4.52 -3.04 0.46
N THR A 38 -5.46 -2.78 -0.41
CA THR A 38 -5.19 -2.48 -1.83
C THR A 38 -5.77 -1.11 -2.18
N VAL A 39 -4.96 -0.28 -2.83
CA VAL A 39 -5.38 0.99 -3.43
C VAL A 39 -5.21 0.85 -4.94
N CYS A 40 -6.32 0.76 -5.67
CA CYS A 40 -6.32 0.66 -7.13
C CYS A 40 -6.86 1.93 -7.76
N ASP A 41 -6.27 2.33 -8.88
CA ASP A 41 -6.70 3.47 -9.67
C ASP A 41 -7.01 3.05 -11.12
N THR A 42 -7.69 3.93 -11.86
CA THR A 42 -8.00 3.75 -13.30
C THR A 42 -7.22 4.72 -14.17
N GLY A 43 -6.14 5.29 -13.64
CA GLY A 43 -5.38 6.35 -14.25
C GLY A 43 -4.35 5.87 -15.27
N ILE A 44 -3.29 6.66 -15.43
CA ILE A 44 -2.27 6.47 -16.48
C ILE A 44 -1.33 5.27 -16.28
N GLY A 45 -1.41 4.59 -15.13
CA GLY A 45 -0.58 3.43 -14.77
C GLY A 45 0.90 3.75 -14.50
N LEU A 46 1.65 2.71 -14.16
CA LEU A 46 3.10 2.71 -13.94
C LEU A 46 3.83 2.84 -15.28
N GLY A 47 4.65 3.88 -15.42
CA GLY A 47 5.43 4.16 -16.63
C GLY A 47 5.09 5.51 -17.28
N SER A 48 3.96 6.09 -16.90
CA SER A 48 3.54 7.42 -17.32
C SER A 48 3.82 8.43 -16.19
N LYS A 49 4.33 9.63 -16.51
CA LYS A 49 4.57 10.66 -15.49
C LYS A 49 3.23 11.21 -14.98
N PRO A 50 2.99 11.24 -13.65
CA PRO A 50 1.83 11.92 -13.07
C PRO A 50 1.78 13.39 -13.52
N ARG A 51 0.58 13.95 -13.69
CA ARG A 51 0.42 15.36 -14.07
C ARG A 51 0.72 16.26 -12.88
N GLY A 52 1.50 17.32 -13.09
CA GLY A 52 1.59 18.47 -12.18
C GLY A 52 2.17 18.23 -10.78
N VAL A 53 2.56 16.99 -10.44
CA VAL A 53 3.21 16.65 -9.18
C VAL A 53 4.64 16.23 -9.49
N GLU A 54 5.59 17.14 -9.28
CA GLU A 54 6.98 16.75 -9.02
C GLU A 54 7.04 16.02 -7.67
N GLY A 55 6.44 14.84 -7.63
CA GLY A 55 6.60 13.94 -6.50
C GLY A 55 8.01 13.41 -6.58
N TYR A 56 8.88 13.79 -5.64
CA TYR A 56 10.25 13.29 -5.53
C TYR A 56 10.35 11.76 -5.27
N GLY A 57 9.29 10.98 -5.54
CA GLY A 57 9.20 9.55 -5.21
C GLY A 57 9.03 9.25 -3.72
N LEU A 58 8.96 10.30 -2.87
CA LEU A 58 8.96 10.16 -1.42
C LEU A 58 7.73 9.45 -0.86
N GLY A 59 6.55 9.62 -1.47
CA GLY A 59 5.32 9.00 -0.97
C GLY A 59 5.41 7.47 -0.96
N LEU A 60 5.91 6.88 -2.06
CA LEU A 60 6.12 5.44 -2.15
C LEU A 60 7.29 4.97 -1.29
N LEU A 61 8.35 5.78 -1.15
CA LEU A 61 9.48 5.48 -0.25
C LEU A 61 9.02 5.40 1.22
N ILE A 62 8.27 6.39 1.70
CA ILE A 62 7.71 6.39 3.06
C ILE A 62 6.77 5.18 3.25
N ALA A 63 5.93 4.88 2.26
CA ALA A 63 5.06 3.71 2.33
C ALA A 63 5.86 2.41 2.45
N LYS A 64 6.94 2.27 1.66
CA LYS A 64 7.86 1.12 1.70
C LYS A 64 8.57 1.00 3.05
N ASP A 65 9.09 2.10 3.59
CA ASP A 65 9.79 2.13 4.89
C ASP A 65 8.85 1.75 6.04
N ILE A 66 7.61 2.25 6.02
CA ILE A 66 6.60 1.86 7.00
C ILE A 66 6.29 0.36 6.86
N CYS A 67 6.06 -0.15 5.65
CA CYS A 67 5.79 -1.58 5.45
C CYS A 67 6.94 -2.45 5.96
N HIS A 68 8.19 -2.12 5.61
CA HIS A 68 9.39 -2.80 6.12
C HIS A 68 9.46 -2.80 7.66
N LYS A 69 9.18 -1.65 8.30
CA LYS A 69 9.20 -1.53 9.77
C LYS A 69 8.22 -2.49 10.46
N TYR A 70 7.10 -2.79 9.82
CA TYR A 70 6.05 -3.66 10.37
C TYR A 70 6.04 -5.07 9.76
N HIS A 71 7.10 -5.45 9.03
CA HIS A 71 7.19 -6.74 8.34
C HIS A 71 6.02 -6.99 7.36
N TRP A 72 5.54 -5.92 6.75
CA TRP A 72 4.56 -5.98 5.67
C TRP A 72 5.26 -5.83 4.33
N GLU A 73 4.64 -6.37 3.29
CA GLU A 73 5.14 -6.24 1.92
C GLU A 73 4.30 -5.24 1.15
N LEU A 74 4.96 -4.35 0.41
CA LEU A 74 4.31 -3.42 -0.51
C LEU A 74 4.62 -3.83 -1.94
N HIS A 75 3.58 -4.23 -2.67
CA HIS A 75 3.62 -4.57 -4.08
C HIS A 75 2.88 -3.53 -4.90
N HIS A 76 3.30 -3.32 -6.15
CA HIS A 76 2.57 -2.50 -7.10
C HIS A 76 2.53 -3.17 -8.47
N SER A 77 1.38 -3.10 -9.14
CA SER A 77 1.19 -3.69 -10.46
C SER A 77 0.26 -2.84 -11.31
N ASN A 78 0.49 -2.85 -12.63
CA ASN A 78 -0.47 -2.29 -13.57
C ASN A 78 -1.69 -3.19 -13.68
N ARG A 79 -2.86 -2.58 -13.88
CA ARG A 79 -4.08 -3.31 -14.22
C ARG A 79 -4.15 -3.51 -15.73
N GLU A 80 -4.77 -4.61 -16.15
CA GLU A 80 -4.97 -4.92 -17.57
C GLU A 80 -5.79 -3.86 -18.32
N CYS A 81 -6.69 -3.17 -17.61
CA CYS A 81 -7.59 -2.16 -18.17
C CYS A 81 -7.09 -0.71 -17.99
N GLY A 82 -5.81 -0.52 -17.64
CA GLY A 82 -5.26 0.78 -17.26
C GLY A 82 -5.33 1.08 -15.75
N GLY A 83 -4.46 1.97 -15.31
CA GLY A 83 -4.23 2.30 -13.90
C GLY A 83 -3.27 1.35 -13.18
N CYS A 84 -3.08 1.61 -11.88
CA CYS A 84 -2.17 0.88 -11.01
C CYS A 84 -2.91 0.36 -9.77
N CYS A 85 -2.42 -0.73 -9.19
CA CYS A 85 -2.80 -1.19 -7.86
C CYS A 85 -1.56 -1.25 -6.96
N ALA A 86 -1.62 -0.57 -5.82
CA ALA A 86 -0.67 -0.73 -4.72
C ALA A 86 -1.28 -1.63 -3.64
N THR A 87 -0.62 -2.73 -3.30
CA THR A 87 -1.10 -3.73 -2.34
C THR A 87 -0.12 -3.86 -1.18
N ILE A 88 -0.62 -3.66 0.04
CA ILE A 88 0.07 -3.98 1.28
C ILE A 88 -0.38 -5.36 1.73
N THR A 89 0.53 -6.31 1.83
CA THR A 89 0.29 -7.63 2.44
C THR A 89 0.58 -7.54 3.93
N LEU A 90 -0.47 -7.72 4.74
CA LEU A 90 -0.40 -7.78 6.20
C LEU A 90 -0.02 -9.21 6.57
N VAL A 91 1.27 -9.44 6.86
CA VAL A 91 1.73 -10.74 7.35
C VAL A 91 1.12 -10.95 8.74
N PRO A 92 0.36 -12.03 8.97
CA PRO A 92 -0.07 -12.37 10.32
C PRO A 92 1.18 -12.55 11.16
N ASN A 93 1.26 -11.88 12.31
CA ASN A 93 2.27 -12.24 13.29
C ASN A 93 2.12 -13.75 13.54
N GLU A 94 3.15 -14.53 13.24
CA GLU A 94 3.26 -15.88 13.77
C GLU A 94 3.01 -15.76 15.28
N THR A 95 1.96 -16.42 15.76
CA THR A 95 1.82 -16.63 17.20
C THR A 95 3.10 -17.32 17.67
N PRO A 96 3.83 -16.77 18.67
CA PRO A 96 4.88 -17.54 19.32
C PRO A 96 4.28 -18.89 19.71
N ASN A 97 4.97 -19.95 19.32
CA ASN A 97 4.54 -21.32 19.49
C ASN A 97 4.40 -21.62 20.98
N ASP A 98 3.23 -21.37 21.58
CA ASP A 98 2.82 -21.94 22.86
C ASP A 98 2.50 -23.42 22.64
N GLN A 99 3.54 -24.21 22.34
CA GLN A 99 3.50 -25.64 22.60
C GLN A 99 3.91 -25.84 24.06
N PRO A 100 3.00 -26.26 24.95
CA PRO A 100 3.44 -26.78 26.23
C PRO A 100 4.28 -28.03 25.95
N THR A 101 5.54 -28.01 26.38
CA THR A 101 6.36 -29.22 26.46
C THR A 101 5.76 -30.14 27.53
N TYR A 102 4.86 -31.02 27.09
CA TYR A 102 4.73 -32.37 27.64
C TYR A 102 5.31 -33.25 26.53
N SER A 103 6.38 -34.02 26.72
CA SER A 103 6.88 -34.78 27.87
C SER A 103 8.37 -35.09 27.66
#